data_AF-A0A914I8Q7-F1
#
_entry.id   AF-A0A914I8Q7-F1
#
_cell.length_a   1.000
_cell.length_b   1.000
_cell.length_c   1.000
_cell.angle_alpha   90.00
_cell.angle_beta   90.00
_cell.angle_gamma   90.00
#
_symmetry.space_group_name_H-M   'P 1'
#
loop_
_entity.id
_entity.type
_entity.pdbx_description
1 polymer ?
#
loop_
_entity_poly.entity_id
_entity_poly.type
_entity_poly.pdbx_seq_one_letter_code
_entity_poly.pdbx_strand_id
1 'polypeptide(L)'
;MRFFHCLDAVCLFVVAAFILLETDAAPKTSTSNTKLKNKPAKQKNPGLTLKNHWNSNACHPHLTLPVPVQQSDSTPSKPEQLLVVEYKDNGETKRSNVFAVHPIPKTGAGIFYYEVTILKQSKLFISIGLCTDQMPLDKQIGDFKGTYAYHNFGAFTAGPDALLDRNGKVIPSFRGSGNVVGCGVDFKNNELFYTLNGERLVPTGQFVNRAVELFPCVTLSEFGDKIKANFGPKFQYSDANGI
;
A
#
# COMPACT_ATOMS: atom_id res chain seq x y z
N MET A 1 13.59 1.34 88.85
CA MET A 1 13.87 2.40 87.84
C MET A 1 12.58 3.17 87.65
N ARG A 2 12.41 4.35 88.28
CA ARG A 2 12.58 5.70 87.69
C ARG A 2 11.76 5.87 86.40
N PHE A 3 10.55 6.46 86.45
CA PHE A 3 10.14 7.88 86.62
C PHE A 3 9.79 8.52 85.26
N PHE A 4 8.50 8.85 85.09
CA PHE A 4 7.93 9.77 84.10
C PHE A 4 8.22 11.24 84.48
N HIS A 5 8.37 12.13 83.48
CA HIS A 5 7.99 13.57 83.36
C HIS A 5 8.83 14.17 82.21
N CYS A 6 8.25 14.67 81.09
CA CYS A 6 7.59 15.97 80.86
C CYS A 6 8.59 17.14 80.70
N LEU A 7 8.47 17.91 79.60
CA LEU A 7 8.83 19.34 79.35
C LEU A 7 9.00 19.53 77.81
N ASP A 8 8.58 20.59 77.13
CA ASP A 8 7.61 21.67 77.33
C ASP A 8 7.61 22.53 76.03
N ALA A 9 6.62 23.41 75.91
CA ALA A 9 6.66 24.74 75.26
C ALA A 9 5.61 25.01 74.16
N VAL A 10 4.48 25.53 74.64
CA VAL A 10 3.51 26.40 73.95
C VAL A 10 4.01 27.85 74.03
N CYS A 11 3.83 28.70 72.99
CA CYS A 11 3.57 30.12 73.20
C CYS A 11 2.97 30.86 71.97
N LEU A 12 2.03 31.74 72.28
CA LEU A 12 1.15 32.58 71.45
C LEU A 12 1.74 33.99 71.15
N PHE A 13 0.97 34.80 70.39
CA PHE A 13 0.94 36.29 70.27
C PHE A 13 1.66 36.92 69.05
N VAL A 14 1.19 37.95 68.31
CA VAL A 14 -0.11 38.64 68.08
C VAL A 14 0.07 39.73 66.98
N VAL A 15 -0.98 39.98 66.17
CA VAL A 15 -1.45 41.23 65.50
C VAL A 15 -0.61 41.96 64.42
N ALA A 16 -1.22 42.12 63.22
CA ALA A 16 -1.34 43.39 62.50
C ALA A 16 -2.48 43.31 61.44
N ALA A 17 -3.48 44.18 61.55
CA ALA A 17 -4.62 44.34 60.65
C ALA A 17 -4.38 45.52 59.69
N PHE A 18 -4.83 45.44 58.43
CA PHE A 18 -5.26 46.61 57.64
C PHE A 18 -6.27 46.20 56.55
N ILE A 19 -7.26 47.06 56.38
CA ILE A 19 -8.55 46.92 55.68
C ILE A 19 -8.43 47.49 54.26
N LEU A 20 -9.14 46.94 53.25
CA LEU A 20 -10.11 47.66 52.37
C LEU A 20 -10.46 46.94 51.06
N LEU A 21 -11.67 47.29 50.62
CA LEU A 21 -12.59 46.78 49.61
C LEU A 21 -12.13 46.85 48.14
N GLU A 22 -12.78 45.97 47.35
CA GLU A 22 -13.31 46.11 45.98
C GLU A 22 -12.43 46.73 44.87
N THR A 23 -12.35 46.05 43.73
CA THR A 23 -13.21 46.35 42.56
C THR A 23 -12.73 45.57 41.32
N ASP A 24 -13.73 45.27 40.50
CA ASP A 24 -13.72 44.63 39.20
C ASP A 24 -12.76 45.31 38.18
N ALA A 25 -11.96 44.51 37.48
CA ALA A 25 -11.31 44.91 36.24
C ALA A 25 -10.91 43.68 35.41
N ALA A 26 -11.76 43.34 34.44
CA ALA A 26 -11.42 42.43 33.34
C ALA A 26 -10.20 42.94 32.52
N PRO A 27 -9.27 42.08 32.12
CA PRO A 27 -8.36 42.39 31.02
C PRO A 27 -8.92 41.87 29.69
N LYS A 28 -8.88 42.78 28.72
CA LYS A 28 -9.27 42.64 27.32
C LYS A 28 -8.42 41.61 26.59
N THR A 29 -9.09 40.93 25.65
CA THR A 29 -8.58 40.17 24.49
C THR A 29 -7.11 40.40 24.13
N SER A 30 -6.31 39.33 24.20
CA SER A 30 -5.12 39.18 23.38
C SER A 30 -5.33 38.05 22.36
N THR A 31 -5.21 38.42 21.10
CA THR A 31 -5.27 37.56 19.92
C THR A 31 -4.14 36.53 20.00
N SER A 32 -4.46 35.27 20.32
CA SER A 32 -3.55 34.16 20.05
C SER A 32 -3.89 33.56 18.69
N ASN A 33 -3.03 33.87 17.71
CA ASN A 33 -3.06 33.26 16.40
C ASN A 33 -2.91 31.74 16.54
N THR A 34 -4.03 31.04 16.44
CA THR A 34 -4.04 29.58 16.40
C THR A 34 -3.44 29.18 15.06
N LYS A 35 -2.16 28.79 15.08
CA LYS A 35 -1.55 28.00 14.01
C LYS A 35 -2.45 26.79 13.78
N LEU A 36 -3.29 26.82 12.73
CA LEU A 36 -3.86 25.62 12.16
C LEU A 36 -2.68 24.77 11.68
N LYS A 37 -2.20 23.89 12.55
CA LYS A 37 -1.47 22.72 12.11
C LYS A 37 -2.49 21.88 11.36
N ASN A 38 -2.49 21.97 10.03
CA ASN A 38 -3.17 21.01 9.18
C ASN A 38 -2.60 19.63 9.52
N LYS A 39 -3.24 18.93 10.46
CA LYS A 39 -3.00 17.52 10.72
C LYS A 39 -3.31 16.80 9.40
N PRO A 40 -2.37 16.02 8.83
CA PRO A 40 -2.67 15.26 7.63
C PRO A 40 -3.91 14.42 7.91
N ALA A 41 -4.89 14.49 6.99
CA ALA A 41 -6.11 13.69 7.09
C ALA A 41 -5.69 12.23 7.36
N LYS A 42 -6.20 11.65 8.44
CA LYS A 42 -5.88 10.27 8.81
C LYS A 42 -6.32 9.39 7.65
N GLN A 43 -5.38 8.73 6.99
CA GLN A 43 -5.66 7.84 5.87
C GLN A 43 -6.69 6.80 6.32
N LYS A 44 -7.87 6.80 5.67
CA LYS A 44 -9.02 5.99 6.09
C LYS A 44 -8.70 4.49 6.11
N ASN A 45 -7.80 4.05 5.22
CA ASN A 45 -7.28 2.70 5.16
C ASN A 45 -5.74 2.71 5.30
N PRO A 46 -5.17 2.29 6.45
CA PRO A 46 -3.72 2.31 6.69
C PRO A 46 -2.92 1.33 5.82
N GLY A 47 -3.60 0.41 5.10
CA GLY A 47 -2.96 -0.56 4.22
C GLY A 47 -2.59 -0.03 2.83
N LEU A 48 -3.12 1.13 2.40
CA LEU A 48 -2.84 1.66 1.05
C LEU A 48 -1.47 2.34 0.98
N THR A 49 -0.80 2.17 -0.16
CA THR A 49 0.52 2.76 -0.45
C THR A 49 0.41 3.86 -1.51
N LEU A 50 -0.26 4.97 -1.18
CA LEU A 50 -0.67 6.01 -2.15
C LEU A 50 0.48 6.69 -2.93
N LYS A 51 1.72 6.60 -2.44
CA LYS A 51 2.91 7.19 -3.08
C LYS A 51 3.78 6.14 -3.79
N ASN A 52 3.34 4.89 -3.82
CA ASN A 52 4.10 3.80 -4.43
C ASN A 52 4.12 3.93 -5.96
N HIS A 53 5.13 3.36 -6.57
CA HIS A 53 5.37 3.36 -8.00
C HIS A 53 6.36 2.24 -8.33
N TRP A 54 6.55 1.94 -9.62
CA TRP A 54 7.52 0.94 -10.04
C TRP A 54 8.95 1.40 -9.79
N ASN A 55 9.77 0.49 -9.29
CA ASN A 55 11.16 0.72 -8.92
C ASN A 55 12.07 0.45 -10.12
N SER A 56 12.72 1.50 -10.64
CA SER A 56 13.67 1.37 -11.75
C SER A 56 14.87 0.46 -11.44
N ASN A 57 15.24 0.32 -10.16
CA ASN A 57 16.36 -0.52 -9.74
C ASN A 57 15.95 -2.00 -9.57
N ALA A 58 14.66 -2.29 -9.47
CA ALA A 58 14.10 -3.63 -9.40
C ALA A 58 13.20 -3.89 -10.63
N CYS A 59 13.77 -3.61 -11.80
CA CYS A 59 13.12 -3.68 -13.10
C CYS A 59 14.04 -4.43 -14.06
N HIS A 60 13.53 -5.49 -14.70
CA HIS A 60 14.29 -6.24 -15.69
C HIS A 60 14.65 -5.35 -16.89
N PRO A 61 15.86 -5.48 -17.50
CA PRO A 61 16.30 -4.60 -18.59
C PRO A 61 15.43 -4.58 -19.85
N HIS A 62 14.62 -5.62 -20.08
CA HIS A 62 13.68 -5.66 -21.21
C HIS A 62 12.45 -4.76 -21.00
N LEU A 63 12.23 -4.35 -19.75
CA LEU A 63 11.14 -3.46 -19.37
C LEU A 63 11.66 -2.03 -19.30
N THR A 64 10.84 -1.11 -19.78
CA THR A 64 11.13 0.31 -19.69
C THR A 64 10.06 1.01 -18.88
N LEU A 65 10.53 1.84 -17.96
CA LEU A 65 9.73 2.88 -17.32
C LEU A 65 9.94 4.16 -18.14
N PRO A 66 8.88 4.85 -18.59
CA PRO A 66 9.04 6.12 -19.29
C PRO A 66 9.90 7.08 -18.49
N VAL A 67 10.98 7.57 -19.09
CA VAL A 67 11.82 8.63 -18.54
C VAL A 67 11.16 9.97 -18.86
N PRO A 68 11.22 10.98 -17.95
CA PRO A 68 10.67 12.30 -18.25
C PRO A 68 11.31 12.89 -19.50
N VAL A 69 10.53 12.97 -20.57
CA VAL A 69 10.88 13.83 -21.71
C VAL A 69 10.63 15.25 -21.23
N GLN A 70 11.70 16.02 -21.01
CA GLN A 70 11.57 17.46 -20.82
C GLN A 70 11.16 18.09 -22.15
N GLN A 71 9.85 18.19 -22.41
CA GLN A 71 9.22 19.33 -23.09
C GLN A 71 7.72 19.08 -23.42
N SER A 72 6.98 20.18 -23.35
CA SER A 72 5.57 20.42 -23.70
C SER A 72 4.51 20.11 -22.63
N ASP A 73 3.56 21.03 -22.50
CA ASP A 73 2.67 21.32 -21.36
C ASP A 73 1.61 20.24 -21.02
N SER A 74 1.87 18.98 -21.33
CA SER A 74 0.99 17.84 -21.02
C SER A 74 1.71 16.66 -20.38
N THR A 75 3.00 16.80 -20.05
CA THR A 75 3.80 15.71 -19.47
C THR A 75 3.32 15.36 -18.04
N PRO A 76 2.90 14.11 -17.79
CA PRO A 76 2.55 13.64 -16.45
C PRO A 76 3.70 13.87 -15.48
N SER A 77 3.40 14.24 -14.23
CA SER A 77 4.43 14.45 -13.21
C SER A 77 5.31 13.20 -13.06
N LYS A 78 6.60 13.36 -12.70
CA LYS A 78 7.57 12.24 -12.54
C LYS A 78 7.01 10.99 -11.81
N PRO A 79 6.17 11.12 -10.76
CA PRO A 79 5.53 9.97 -10.12
C PRO A 79 4.56 9.18 -11.01
N GLU A 80 3.81 9.84 -11.90
CA GLU A 80 2.80 9.19 -12.75
C GLU A 80 3.42 8.38 -13.90
N GLN A 81 4.61 8.78 -14.37
CA GLN A 81 5.32 8.06 -15.43
C GLN A 81 5.86 6.72 -14.93
N LEU A 82 6.32 6.67 -13.67
CA LEU A 82 6.80 5.46 -13.01
C LEU A 82 5.67 4.47 -12.67
N LEU A 83 4.43 4.74 -13.08
CA LEU A 83 3.33 3.80 -13.01
C LEU A 83 3.18 2.97 -14.29
N VAL A 84 3.79 3.40 -15.40
CA VAL A 84 3.68 2.74 -16.71
C VAL A 84 4.91 1.89 -16.96
N VAL A 85 4.69 0.66 -17.41
CA VAL A 85 5.74 -0.29 -17.79
C VAL A 85 5.46 -0.76 -19.20
N GLU A 86 6.50 -0.83 -20.02
CA GLU A 86 6.41 -1.33 -21.38
C GLU A 86 7.56 -2.30 -21.66
N TYR A 87 7.24 -3.47 -22.21
CA TYR A 87 8.23 -4.42 -22.70
C TYR A 87 8.71 -4.00 -24.09
N LYS A 88 10.01 -3.70 -24.23
CA LYS A 88 10.57 -3.14 -25.47
C LYS A 88 11.62 -3.99 -26.17
N ASP A 89 12.05 -5.08 -25.56
CA ASP A 89 12.98 -5.99 -26.21
C ASP A 89 12.28 -6.70 -27.39
N ASN A 90 12.90 -6.67 -28.57
CA ASN A 90 12.37 -7.28 -29.79
C ASN A 90 13.06 -8.61 -30.14
N GLY A 91 13.92 -9.10 -29.25
CA GLY A 91 14.57 -10.39 -29.34
C GLY A 91 13.70 -11.53 -28.80
N GLU A 92 14.32 -12.49 -28.15
CA GLU A 92 13.62 -13.63 -27.58
C GLU A 92 12.70 -13.20 -26.42
N THR A 93 11.45 -13.67 -26.45
CA THR A 93 10.50 -13.52 -25.35
C THR A 93 11.11 -14.06 -24.06
N LYS A 94 11.23 -13.20 -23.04
CA LYS A 94 11.68 -13.59 -21.70
C LYS A 94 10.72 -13.06 -20.63
N ARG A 95 10.49 -13.86 -19.59
CA ARG A 95 9.76 -13.39 -18.41
C ARG A 95 10.56 -12.27 -17.77
N SER A 96 9.95 -11.10 -17.66
CA SER A 96 10.62 -9.89 -17.21
C SER A 96 9.76 -9.24 -16.14
N ASN A 97 10.36 -9.01 -14.96
CA ASN A 97 9.65 -8.50 -13.81
C ASN A 97 9.97 -7.04 -13.50
N VAL A 98 9.00 -6.38 -12.87
CA VAL A 98 9.21 -5.10 -12.19
C VAL A 98 8.44 -5.06 -10.87
N PHE A 99 9.06 -4.44 -9.88
CA PHE A 99 8.64 -4.43 -8.48
C PHE A 99 8.30 -3.00 -8.10
N ALA A 100 7.37 -2.80 -7.17
CA ALA A 100 7.14 -1.48 -6.61
C ALA A 100 8.26 -1.09 -5.63
N VAL A 101 8.41 0.21 -5.35
CA VAL A 101 9.43 0.74 -4.44
C VAL A 101 9.18 0.31 -2.99
N HIS A 102 7.92 0.36 -2.56
CA HIS A 102 7.55 0.04 -1.19
C HIS A 102 6.83 -1.31 -1.09
N PRO A 103 7.15 -2.11 -0.07
CA PRO A 103 6.40 -3.34 0.22
C PRO A 103 5.01 -3.01 0.76
N ILE A 104 4.16 -4.02 0.84
CA ILE A 104 2.87 -3.94 1.53
C ILE A 104 3.09 -3.55 3.00
N PRO A 105 2.27 -2.65 3.58
CA PRO A 105 2.43 -2.23 4.97
C PRO A 105 2.17 -3.39 5.96
N LYS A 106 2.97 -3.47 7.02
CA LYS A 106 2.80 -4.43 8.13
C LYS A 106 1.85 -3.88 9.20
N THR A 107 0.67 -3.41 8.81
CA THR A 107 -0.22 -2.63 9.70
C THR A 107 -1.19 -3.48 10.52
N GLY A 108 -1.30 -4.79 10.28
CA GLY A 108 -2.20 -5.73 10.99
C GLY A 108 -3.70 -5.45 10.80
N ALA A 109 -4.06 -4.28 10.29
CA ALA A 109 -5.41 -3.81 10.03
C ALA A 109 -5.45 -3.05 8.69
N GLY A 110 -6.65 -2.97 8.11
CA GLY A 110 -6.90 -2.38 6.79
C GLY A 110 -6.74 -3.38 5.65
N ILE A 111 -6.79 -2.86 4.44
CA ILE A 111 -6.65 -3.62 3.21
C ILE A 111 -5.51 -3.00 2.40
N PHE A 112 -4.52 -3.80 2.04
CA PHE A 112 -3.60 -3.42 0.97
C PHE A 112 -4.26 -3.74 -0.36
N TYR A 113 -4.20 -2.82 -1.33
CA TYR A 113 -4.78 -3.02 -2.65
C TYR A 113 -4.11 -2.12 -3.68
N TYR A 114 -3.92 -2.65 -4.89
CA TYR A 114 -3.52 -1.89 -6.07
C TYR A 114 -4.16 -2.50 -7.32
N GLU A 115 -4.31 -1.67 -8.35
CA GLU A 115 -4.83 -2.08 -9.66
C GLU A 115 -3.77 -1.93 -10.74
N VAL A 116 -3.88 -2.77 -11.76
CA VAL A 116 -3.08 -2.72 -12.97
C VAL A 116 -4.03 -2.70 -14.17
N THR A 117 -3.99 -1.62 -14.93
CA THR A 117 -4.67 -1.52 -16.22
C THR A 117 -3.79 -2.09 -17.32
N ILE A 118 -4.34 -3.02 -18.11
CA ILE A 118 -3.70 -3.54 -19.30
C ILE A 118 -3.90 -2.54 -20.43
N LEU A 119 -2.88 -1.72 -20.72
CA LEU A 119 -2.95 -0.72 -21.79
C LEU A 119 -2.80 -1.35 -23.17
N LYS A 120 -1.88 -2.31 -23.28
CA LYS A 120 -1.66 -3.11 -24.46
C LYS A 120 -1.22 -4.51 -24.03
N GLN A 121 -1.80 -5.51 -24.66
CA GLN A 121 -1.38 -6.89 -24.48
C GLN A 121 -1.15 -7.52 -25.83
N SER A 122 0.01 -8.16 -25.96
CA SER A 122 0.36 -9.02 -27.07
C SER A 122 -0.22 -10.42 -26.84
N LYS A 123 0.40 -11.49 -27.32
CA LYS A 123 -0.15 -12.85 -27.31
C LYS A 123 0.18 -13.66 -26.04
N LEU A 124 1.27 -13.34 -25.36
CA LEU A 124 1.86 -14.20 -24.34
C LEU A 124 1.43 -13.83 -22.92
N PHE A 125 2.35 -13.93 -21.96
CA PHE A 125 2.05 -14.00 -20.53
C PHE A 125 2.16 -12.63 -19.87
N ILE A 126 1.10 -12.29 -19.15
CA ILE A 126 1.10 -11.21 -18.15
C ILE A 126 0.68 -11.83 -16.82
N SER A 127 1.45 -11.57 -15.78
CA SER A 127 1.14 -12.02 -14.42
C SER A 127 1.18 -10.84 -13.46
N ILE A 128 0.25 -10.77 -12.52
CA ILE A 128 0.12 -9.68 -11.55
C ILE A 128 0.04 -10.26 -10.14
N GLY A 129 0.80 -9.73 -9.19
CA GLY A 129 0.67 -10.13 -7.80
C GLY A 129 1.75 -9.62 -6.86
N LEU A 130 2.17 -10.48 -5.94
CA LEU A 130 3.06 -10.12 -4.84
C LEU A 130 4.29 -11.02 -4.84
N CYS A 131 5.46 -10.46 -4.54
CA CYS A 131 6.70 -11.22 -4.48
C CYS A 131 7.64 -10.71 -3.39
N THR A 132 8.54 -11.58 -2.96
CA THR A 132 9.62 -11.23 -2.03
C THR A 132 10.73 -10.49 -2.78
N ASP A 133 11.61 -9.82 -2.04
CA ASP A 133 12.84 -9.21 -2.59
C ASP A 133 13.81 -10.23 -3.22
N GLN A 134 13.67 -11.52 -2.89
CA GLN A 134 14.47 -12.62 -3.45
C GLN A 134 13.97 -13.10 -4.83
N MET A 135 12.83 -12.58 -5.31
CA MET A 135 12.28 -13.01 -6.59
C MET A 135 13.21 -12.57 -7.76
N PRO A 136 13.67 -13.49 -8.62
CA PRO A 136 14.52 -13.12 -9.75
C PRO A 136 13.78 -12.24 -10.77
N LEU A 137 14.50 -11.33 -11.43
CA LEU A 137 13.90 -10.42 -12.42
C LEU A 137 13.55 -11.11 -13.75
N ASP A 138 14.12 -12.30 -14.03
CA ASP A 138 14.04 -13.04 -15.29
C ASP A 138 13.16 -14.30 -15.22
N LYS A 139 12.34 -14.42 -14.18
CA LYS A 139 11.46 -15.57 -13.92
C LYS A 139 10.01 -15.12 -13.77
N GLN A 140 9.04 -16.03 -13.85
CA GLN A 140 7.64 -15.65 -13.68
C GLN A 140 7.25 -15.60 -12.19
N ILE A 141 6.58 -14.52 -11.80
CA ILE A 141 5.96 -14.44 -10.48
C ILE A 141 4.89 -15.53 -10.34
N GLY A 142 4.78 -16.10 -9.16
CA GLY A 142 3.94 -17.27 -8.94
C GLY A 142 4.70 -18.59 -9.05
N ASP A 143 5.88 -18.66 -9.69
CA ASP A 143 6.64 -19.93 -9.74
C ASP A 143 7.58 -20.11 -8.52
N PHE A 144 7.82 -19.04 -7.75
CA PHE A 144 8.79 -18.99 -6.65
C PHE A 144 8.09 -18.98 -5.29
N LYS A 145 8.65 -19.72 -4.32
CA LYS A 145 8.11 -19.78 -2.96
C LYS A 145 7.96 -18.39 -2.35
N GLY A 146 6.80 -18.13 -1.76
CA GLY A 146 6.49 -16.82 -1.15
C GLY A 146 6.05 -15.75 -2.15
N THR A 147 5.82 -16.13 -3.41
CA THR A 147 5.18 -15.24 -4.39
C THR A 147 3.73 -15.65 -4.61
N TYR A 148 2.92 -14.73 -5.10
CA TYR A 148 1.52 -14.95 -5.42
C TYR A 148 1.23 -14.29 -6.76
N ALA A 149 0.50 -14.97 -7.64
CA ALA A 149 0.20 -14.41 -8.95
C ALA A 149 -1.20 -14.76 -9.44
N TYR A 150 -1.77 -13.82 -10.19
CA TYR A 150 -2.86 -14.05 -11.11
C TYR A 150 -2.35 -13.92 -12.54
N HIS A 151 -2.48 -15.01 -13.29
CA HIS A 151 -2.03 -15.08 -14.67
C HIS A 151 -3.15 -14.74 -15.65
N ASN A 152 -2.79 -14.09 -16.76
CA ASN A 152 -3.73 -13.65 -17.79
C ASN A 152 -4.56 -14.78 -18.42
N PHE A 153 -4.08 -16.02 -18.35
CA PHE A 153 -4.80 -17.20 -18.84
C PHE A 153 -5.82 -17.79 -17.85
N GLY A 154 -6.04 -17.15 -16.70
CA GLY A 154 -7.06 -17.59 -15.74
C GLY A 154 -6.54 -18.64 -14.77
N ALA A 155 -5.51 -18.31 -14.01
CA ALA A 155 -5.01 -19.15 -12.93
C ALA A 155 -4.42 -18.31 -11.79
N PHE A 156 -4.59 -18.78 -10.57
CA PHE A 156 -3.94 -18.24 -9.38
C PHE A 156 -2.85 -19.21 -8.90
N THR A 157 -1.70 -18.67 -8.48
CA THR A 157 -0.56 -19.44 -7.95
C THR A 157 -0.02 -18.81 -6.68
N ALA A 158 0.58 -19.62 -5.82
CA ALA A 158 1.21 -19.22 -4.57
C ALA A 158 2.58 -19.91 -4.44
N GLY A 159 3.54 -19.49 -5.25
CA GLY A 159 4.75 -20.26 -5.53
C GLY A 159 4.42 -21.51 -6.35
N PRO A 160 5.27 -22.56 -6.32
CA PRO A 160 5.11 -23.72 -7.18
C PRO A 160 3.77 -24.46 -6.98
N ASP A 161 3.03 -24.13 -5.92
CA ASP A 161 1.69 -24.60 -5.66
C ASP A 161 0.66 -23.75 -6.44
N ALA A 162 -0.10 -24.39 -7.32
CA ALA A 162 -1.30 -23.77 -7.87
C ALA A 162 -2.33 -23.58 -6.76
N LEU A 163 -2.96 -22.40 -6.70
CA LEU A 163 -4.19 -22.23 -5.95
C LEU A 163 -5.29 -22.89 -6.76
N LEU A 164 -5.33 -24.22 -6.73
CA LEU A 164 -6.36 -25.00 -7.39
C LEU A 164 -7.70 -24.59 -6.78
N ASP A 165 -8.60 -24.19 -7.67
CA ASP A 165 -10.00 -24.06 -7.36
C ASP A 165 -10.50 -25.42 -6.85
N ARG A 166 -10.80 -25.49 -5.55
CA ARG A 166 -11.27 -26.71 -4.89
C ARG A 166 -12.73 -27.02 -5.25
N ASN A 167 -13.39 -26.16 -6.04
CA ASN A 167 -14.84 -26.18 -6.26
C ASN A 167 -15.25 -26.30 -7.75
N GLY A 168 -14.32 -26.39 -8.71
CA GLY A 168 -14.63 -26.48 -10.15
C GLY A 168 -15.03 -25.16 -10.82
N LYS A 169 -14.89 -24.01 -10.16
CA LYS A 169 -15.05 -22.68 -10.74
C LYS A 169 -13.81 -22.23 -11.54
N VAL A 170 -14.03 -22.04 -12.84
CA VAL A 170 -13.06 -21.44 -13.76
C VAL A 170 -12.69 -20.02 -13.33
N ILE A 171 -11.40 -19.77 -13.14
CA ILE A 171 -10.86 -18.43 -12.91
C ILE A 171 -10.91 -17.66 -14.24
N PRO A 172 -11.52 -16.47 -14.30
CA PRO A 172 -11.59 -15.70 -15.53
C PRO A 172 -10.20 -15.43 -16.12
N SER A 173 -10.09 -15.36 -17.45
CA SER A 173 -8.89 -14.83 -18.11
C SER A 173 -9.03 -13.31 -18.29
N PHE A 174 -7.93 -12.57 -18.26
CA PHE A 174 -7.92 -11.13 -18.54
C PHE A 174 -7.14 -10.79 -19.81
N ARG A 175 -7.31 -11.60 -20.86
CA ARG A 175 -6.65 -11.35 -22.16
C ARG A 175 -7.27 -10.14 -22.87
N GLY A 176 -6.42 -9.34 -23.50
CA GLY A 176 -6.78 -8.13 -24.21
C GLY A 176 -6.61 -6.85 -23.40
N SER A 177 -6.45 -5.74 -24.12
CA SER A 177 -6.35 -4.39 -23.55
C SER A 177 -7.66 -3.94 -22.89
N GLY A 178 -7.56 -3.03 -21.93
CA GLY A 178 -8.69 -2.41 -21.24
C GLY A 178 -9.08 -3.10 -19.93
N ASN A 179 -8.65 -4.34 -19.72
CA ASN A 179 -8.86 -5.03 -18.44
C ASN A 179 -8.14 -4.30 -17.29
N VAL A 180 -8.79 -4.24 -16.13
CA VAL A 180 -8.20 -3.76 -14.88
C VAL A 180 -8.18 -4.90 -13.89
N VAL A 181 -6.99 -5.27 -13.46
CA VAL A 181 -6.78 -6.37 -12.53
C VAL A 181 -6.33 -5.79 -11.19
N GLY A 182 -7.08 -6.08 -10.14
CA GLY A 182 -6.70 -5.71 -8.78
C GLY A 182 -6.04 -6.87 -8.04
N CYS A 183 -5.11 -6.56 -7.16
CA CYS A 183 -4.50 -7.50 -6.23
C CYS A 183 -4.55 -6.90 -4.83
N GLY A 184 -5.13 -7.63 -3.89
CA GLY A 184 -5.38 -7.16 -2.53
C GLY A 184 -5.10 -8.16 -1.44
N VAL A 185 -4.81 -7.62 -0.25
CA VAL A 185 -4.63 -8.38 0.99
C VAL A 185 -5.52 -7.78 2.06
N ASP A 186 -6.48 -8.56 2.55
CA ASP A 186 -7.21 -8.25 3.77
C ASP A 186 -6.39 -8.70 4.97
N PHE A 187 -5.82 -7.73 5.68
CA PHE A 187 -4.99 -7.99 6.86
C PHE A 187 -5.80 -8.49 8.06
N LYS A 188 -7.11 -8.29 8.13
CA LYS A 188 -7.92 -8.83 9.22
C LYS A 188 -8.15 -10.32 9.01
N ASN A 189 -8.49 -10.71 7.79
CA ASN A 189 -8.89 -12.08 7.47
C ASN A 189 -7.75 -12.98 6.98
N ASN A 190 -6.53 -12.44 6.80
CA ASN A 190 -5.42 -13.17 6.17
C ASN A 190 -5.78 -13.65 4.76
N GLU A 191 -6.46 -12.82 3.98
CA GLU A 191 -7.00 -13.21 2.69
C GLU A 191 -6.27 -12.46 1.57
N LEU A 192 -5.72 -13.21 0.62
CA LEU A 192 -5.27 -12.70 -0.66
C LEU A 192 -6.45 -12.79 -1.63
N PHE A 193 -6.74 -11.71 -2.34
CA PHE A 193 -7.79 -11.70 -3.34
C PHE A 193 -7.38 -10.92 -4.59
N TYR A 194 -8.03 -11.26 -5.69
CA TYR A 194 -7.90 -10.54 -6.95
C TYR A 194 -9.25 -9.98 -7.36
N THR A 195 -9.21 -8.96 -8.20
CA THR A 195 -10.39 -8.41 -8.88
C THR A 195 -10.13 -8.36 -10.37
N LEU A 196 -11.21 -8.40 -11.16
CA LEU A 196 -11.17 -8.14 -12.59
C LEU A 196 -12.31 -7.17 -12.93
N ASN A 197 -11.96 -6.03 -13.51
CA ASN A 197 -12.91 -5.01 -13.98
C ASN A 197 -13.91 -4.54 -12.89
N GLY A 198 -13.41 -4.42 -11.66
CA GLY A 198 -14.23 -3.99 -10.52
C GLY A 198 -15.00 -5.11 -9.82
N GLU A 199 -14.85 -6.37 -10.24
CA GLU A 199 -15.49 -7.52 -9.58
C GLU A 199 -14.47 -8.37 -8.82
N ARG A 200 -14.78 -8.71 -7.57
CA ARG A 200 -13.93 -9.59 -6.75
C ARG A 200 -14.02 -11.04 -7.22
N LEU A 201 -12.86 -11.65 -7.45
CA LEU A 201 -12.76 -13.01 -7.95
C LEU A 201 -12.76 -14.03 -6.80
N VAL A 202 -13.21 -15.23 -7.14
CA VAL A 202 -13.13 -16.43 -6.30
C VAL A 202 -12.54 -17.58 -7.12
N PRO A 203 -11.82 -18.53 -6.50
CA PRO A 203 -11.50 -18.59 -5.07
C PRO A 203 -10.51 -17.49 -4.64
N THR A 204 -10.52 -17.16 -3.36
CA THR A 204 -9.48 -16.35 -2.73
C THR A 204 -8.37 -17.24 -2.16
N GLY A 205 -7.18 -16.67 -1.98
CA GLY A 205 -6.02 -17.35 -1.43
C GLY A 205 -5.81 -17.06 0.06
N GLN A 206 -5.11 -17.94 0.75
CA GLN A 206 -4.68 -17.67 2.12
C GLN A 206 -3.38 -16.86 2.11
N PHE A 207 -3.38 -15.73 2.79
CA PHE A 207 -2.19 -14.91 3.00
C PHE A 207 -1.48 -15.35 4.28
N VAL A 208 -0.49 -16.23 4.15
CA VAL A 208 0.09 -16.98 5.28
C VAL A 208 1.29 -16.33 5.95
N ASN A 209 2.08 -15.51 5.23
CA ASN A 209 3.37 -15.05 5.74
C ASN A 209 3.47 -13.52 5.84
N ARG A 210 3.23 -12.98 7.05
CA ARG A 210 3.42 -11.56 7.38
C ARG A 210 4.85 -11.16 7.75
N ALA A 211 5.72 -12.13 8.03
CA ALA A 211 7.08 -11.84 8.48
C ALA A 211 7.95 -11.30 7.33
N VAL A 212 7.72 -11.83 6.14
CA VAL A 212 8.45 -11.46 4.92
C VAL A 212 7.84 -10.21 4.29
N GLU A 213 8.69 -9.34 3.77
CA GLU A 213 8.26 -8.19 2.99
C GLU A 213 7.83 -8.64 1.60
N LEU A 214 6.63 -8.25 1.21
CA LEU A 214 6.07 -8.54 -0.10
C LEU A 214 5.84 -7.25 -0.85
N PHE A 215 6.29 -7.23 -2.09
CA PHE A 215 6.19 -6.10 -2.99
C PHE A 215 5.12 -6.39 -4.04
N PRO A 216 4.30 -5.39 -4.40
CA PRO A 216 3.57 -5.43 -5.66
C PRO A 216 4.54 -5.66 -6.81
N CYS A 217 4.23 -6.60 -7.68
CA CYS A 217 5.05 -6.90 -8.84
C CYS A 217 4.24 -7.47 -10.00
N VAL A 218 4.80 -7.33 -11.19
CA VAL A 218 4.22 -7.82 -12.43
C VAL A 218 5.28 -8.49 -13.30
N THR A 219 4.87 -9.49 -14.05
CA THR A 219 5.67 -10.10 -15.13
C THR A 219 5.05 -9.74 -16.48
N LEU A 220 5.85 -9.19 -17.40
CA LEU A 220 5.54 -9.09 -18.82
C LEU A 220 6.48 -10.01 -19.61
N SER A 221 6.10 -10.38 -20.83
CA SER A 221 6.94 -11.32 -21.60
C SER A 221 7.10 -10.99 -23.07
N GLU A 222 6.29 -10.11 -23.64
CA GLU A 222 6.29 -9.91 -25.09
C GLU A 222 6.40 -8.44 -25.49
N PHE A 223 7.10 -8.22 -26.60
CA PHE A 223 7.24 -6.91 -27.22
C PHE A 223 5.89 -6.20 -27.34
N GLY A 224 5.85 -4.96 -26.84
CA GLY A 224 4.68 -4.11 -26.89
C GLY A 224 3.65 -4.34 -25.77
N ASP A 225 3.85 -5.32 -24.89
CA ASP A 225 3.06 -5.41 -23.65
C ASP A 225 3.24 -4.13 -22.85
N LYS A 226 2.13 -3.54 -22.40
CA LYS A 226 2.11 -2.27 -21.71
C LYS A 226 1.04 -2.24 -20.63
N ILE A 227 1.43 -1.86 -19.42
CA ILE A 227 0.55 -1.80 -18.26
C ILE A 227 0.71 -0.47 -17.52
N LYS A 228 -0.31 -0.09 -16.75
CA LYS A 228 -0.28 1.05 -15.84
C LYS A 228 -0.77 0.65 -14.45
N ALA A 229 0.03 0.92 -13.43
CA ALA A 229 -0.36 0.73 -12.04
C ALA A 229 -1.21 1.88 -11.50
N ASN A 230 -2.01 1.55 -10.51
CA ASN A 230 -2.77 2.46 -9.68
C ASN A 230 -2.67 1.98 -8.23
N PHE A 231 -1.90 2.70 -7.40
CA PHE A 231 -1.77 2.42 -5.97
C PHE A 231 -2.79 3.19 -5.12
N GLY A 232 -3.82 3.75 -5.77
CA GLY A 232 -4.93 4.44 -5.14
C GLY A 232 -4.84 5.96 -5.22
N PRO A 233 -5.75 6.68 -4.55
CA PRO A 233 -6.83 6.14 -3.72
C PRO A 233 -8.12 5.79 -4.48
N LYS A 234 -8.20 6.08 -5.79
CA LYS A 234 -9.40 5.84 -6.58
C LYS A 234 -9.22 4.55 -7.38
N PHE A 235 -10.06 3.56 -7.12
CA PHE A 235 -10.02 2.25 -7.77
C PHE A 235 -11.28 2.02 -8.61
N GLN A 236 -11.23 1.06 -9.53
CA GLN A 236 -12.43 0.58 -10.21
C GLN A 236 -13.25 -0.34 -9.30
N TYR A 237 -12.58 -1.24 -8.58
CA TYR A 237 -13.23 -2.00 -7.51
C TYR A 237 -13.57 -1.08 -6.35
N SER A 238 -14.74 -1.30 -5.74
CA SER A 238 -15.09 -0.66 -4.48
C SER A 238 -15.83 -1.60 -3.55
N ASP A 239 -15.64 -1.44 -2.24
CA ASP A 239 -16.34 -2.23 -1.24
C ASP A 239 -16.68 -1.45 0.04
N ALA A 240 -17.40 -2.12 0.95
CA ALA A 240 -17.83 -1.52 2.21
C ALA A 240 -16.67 -1.08 3.13
N ASN A 241 -15.44 -1.58 2.90
CA ASN A 241 -14.25 -1.21 3.67
C ASN A 241 -13.57 0.06 3.14
N GLY A 242 -14.10 0.66 2.07
CA GLY A 242 -13.57 1.90 1.50
C GLY A 242 -12.29 1.70 0.69
N ILE A 243 -12.16 0.53 0.06
CA ILE A 243 -11.50 0.42 -1.24
C ILE A 243 -12.45 0.99 -2.29
#